data_AF-A0A969MNX1-F1
#
_entry.id   AF-A0A969MNX1-F1
#
_cell.length_a   1.000
_cell.length_b   1.000
_cell.length_c   1.000
_cell.angle_alpha   90.00
_cell.angle_beta   90.00
_cell.angle_gamma   90.00
#
_symmetry.space_group_name_H-M   'P 1'
#
loop_
_entity.id
_entity.type
_entity.pdbx_description
1 polymer ?
#
loop_
_entity_poly.entity_id
_entity_poly.type
_entity_poly.pdbx_seq_one_letter_code
_entity_poly.pdbx_strand_id
1 'polypeptide(L)'
;MEIHKEFYKNNPNKPFENDVFNYLFEETKRLYKEKRILGSQRILQMRRAVLKHNLKVYNCITMYGSKFTFFEHYMYALLCGCGVGVSIQNEHTQDFGYLSEPDKSGHTDVHVVEDSIEGWAKAVQRLINSYFISSYSYPVFDYTHIRPEGSYITGGFKAPGYQPLQKAITKIDSLLSEAVAKKQHKLTNIQIYDIAMFIADAVISGGVRRSATIFLFSPEDEEMMKSKTGNWFIENPQRGRSNNSVVLLKDSLTKDDLTSYIENTKQFGEPGIVLTDSVDFVYNPCQPAFAPILTERGLSTMGDIEIGSKIWSETGWTTVINKWSTGIKPVYRYRTTTGVFTAQKITE
;
A
#
# COMPACT_ATOMS: atom_id res chain seq x y z
N MET A 1 -1.58 -26.06 11.29
CA MET A 1 -1.66 -27.07 10.22
C MET A 1 -2.98 -27.85 10.27
N GLU A 2 -3.46 -28.27 11.44
CA GLU A 2 -4.75 -28.99 11.56
C GLU A 2 -5.96 -28.27 10.93
N ILE A 3 -6.08 -26.94 11.13
CA ILE A 3 -7.16 -26.14 10.49
C ILE A 3 -7.14 -26.27 8.96
N HIS A 4 -5.95 -26.30 8.34
CA HIS A 4 -5.84 -26.46 6.90
C HIS A 4 -6.11 -27.90 6.48
N LYS A 5 -5.66 -28.90 7.27
CA LYS A 5 -6.03 -30.30 7.03
C LYS A 5 -7.54 -30.45 6.98
N GLU A 6 -8.23 -29.94 7.98
CA GLU A 6 -9.68 -29.98 8.09
C GLU A 6 -10.37 -29.28 6.93
N PHE A 7 -9.94 -28.06 6.57
CA PHE A 7 -10.46 -27.33 5.41
C PHE A 7 -10.33 -28.13 4.11
N TYR A 8 -9.20 -28.80 3.90
CA TYR A 8 -8.92 -29.54 2.68
C TYR A 8 -9.47 -30.99 2.67
N LYS A 9 -9.99 -31.51 3.78
CA LYS A 9 -10.67 -32.82 3.81
C LYS A 9 -11.88 -32.87 2.88
N ASN A 10 -12.62 -31.77 2.82
CA ASN A 10 -13.81 -31.63 1.98
C ASN A 10 -13.51 -31.00 0.61
N ASN A 11 -12.23 -30.82 0.27
CA ASN A 11 -11.86 -30.24 -1.01
C ASN A 11 -12.13 -31.27 -2.14
N PRO A 12 -12.78 -30.86 -3.26
CA PRO A 12 -13.09 -31.77 -4.37
C PRO A 12 -11.87 -32.48 -4.96
N ASN A 13 -10.71 -31.83 -4.92
CA ASN A 13 -9.46 -32.40 -5.44
C ASN A 13 -8.80 -33.41 -4.49
N LYS A 14 -9.38 -33.58 -3.28
CA LYS A 14 -8.95 -34.52 -2.23
C LYS A 14 -7.42 -34.65 -2.13
N PRO A 15 -6.72 -33.55 -1.86
CA PRO A 15 -5.26 -33.52 -1.96
C PRO A 15 -4.56 -34.54 -1.05
N PHE A 16 -5.18 -34.92 0.07
CA PHE A 16 -4.66 -35.94 0.99
C PHE A 16 -4.92 -37.39 0.56
N GLU A 17 -5.56 -37.64 -0.59
CA GLU A 17 -5.57 -38.98 -1.23
C GLU A 17 -4.36 -39.16 -2.17
N ASN A 18 -3.59 -38.10 -2.43
CA ASN A 18 -2.39 -38.15 -3.27
C ASN A 18 -1.14 -38.44 -2.43
N ASP A 19 -0.46 -39.55 -2.73
CA ASP A 19 0.73 -40.00 -1.97
C ASP A 19 1.89 -38.99 -1.99
N VAL A 20 2.12 -38.34 -3.14
CA VAL A 20 3.17 -37.31 -3.29
C VAL A 20 2.84 -36.11 -2.41
N PHE A 21 1.59 -35.65 -2.41
CA PHE A 21 1.16 -34.55 -1.56
C PHE A 21 1.29 -34.90 -0.07
N ASN A 22 0.84 -36.08 0.34
CA ASN A 22 0.96 -36.54 1.73
C ASN A 22 2.41 -36.60 2.20
N TYR A 23 3.29 -37.17 1.37
CA TYR A 23 4.73 -37.21 1.63
C TYR A 23 5.30 -35.79 1.83
N LEU A 24 5.04 -34.88 0.88
CA LEU A 24 5.52 -33.49 0.96
C LEU A 24 4.94 -32.75 2.17
N PHE A 25 3.69 -33.01 2.52
CA PHE A 25 3.02 -32.38 3.66
C PHE A 25 3.65 -32.80 4.99
N GLU A 26 3.89 -34.10 5.20
CA GLU A 26 4.52 -34.60 6.43
C GLU A 26 6.02 -34.24 6.50
N GLU A 27 6.72 -34.22 5.37
CA GLU A 27 8.11 -33.72 5.32
C GLU A 27 8.20 -32.23 5.68
N THR A 28 7.29 -31.41 5.13
CA THR A 28 7.19 -29.97 5.48
C THR A 28 6.95 -29.78 6.98
N LYS A 29 6.09 -30.60 7.60
CA LYS A 29 5.87 -30.55 9.07
C LYS A 29 7.14 -30.85 9.84
N ARG A 30 7.88 -31.89 9.42
CA ARG A 30 9.12 -32.30 10.07
C ARG A 30 10.15 -31.18 10.00
N LEU A 31 10.39 -30.64 8.80
CA LEU A 31 11.31 -29.52 8.58
C LEU A 31 10.91 -28.27 9.36
N TYR A 32 9.61 -27.96 9.46
CA TYR A 32 9.11 -26.83 10.23
C TYR A 32 9.34 -27.01 11.74
N LYS A 33 9.10 -28.21 12.28
CA LYS A 33 9.37 -28.53 13.70
C LYS A 33 10.86 -28.49 14.03
N GLU A 34 11.70 -28.92 13.10
CA GLU A 34 13.16 -28.83 13.17
C GLU A 34 13.69 -27.41 12.93
N LYS A 35 12.81 -26.43 12.65
CA LYS A 35 13.16 -25.04 12.34
C LYS A 35 14.07 -24.88 11.12
N ARG A 36 14.07 -25.85 10.21
CA ARG A 36 14.82 -25.82 8.95
C ARG A 36 14.13 -24.99 7.88
N ILE A 37 12.81 -24.86 7.98
CA ILE A 37 11.99 -23.98 7.17
C ILE A 37 11.00 -23.22 8.06
N LEU A 38 10.60 -22.03 7.63
CA LEU A 38 9.62 -21.19 8.31
C LEU A 38 8.59 -20.69 7.31
N GLY A 39 7.35 -20.59 7.77
CA GLY A 39 6.29 -19.93 7.01
C GLY A 39 6.56 -18.42 6.98
N SER A 40 6.13 -17.76 5.91
CA SER A 40 6.18 -16.30 5.87
C SER A 40 5.42 -15.71 7.07
N GLN A 41 5.87 -14.59 7.61
CA GLN A 41 5.16 -13.91 8.71
C GLN A 41 3.68 -13.67 8.35
N ARG A 42 3.39 -13.44 7.06
CA ARG A 42 2.04 -13.32 6.52
C ARG A 42 1.17 -14.54 6.80
N ILE A 43 1.62 -15.73 6.38
CA ILE A 43 0.79 -16.93 6.49
C ILE A 43 0.59 -17.32 7.96
N LEU A 44 1.58 -17.04 8.81
CA LEU A 44 1.48 -17.25 10.25
C LEU A 44 0.47 -16.30 10.91
N GLN A 45 0.44 -15.04 10.48
CA GLN A 45 -0.53 -14.03 10.95
C GLN A 45 -1.95 -14.32 10.46
N MET A 46 -2.11 -14.67 9.18
CA MET A 46 -3.42 -14.76 8.51
C MET A 46 -3.99 -16.20 8.42
N ARG A 47 -3.34 -17.18 9.05
CA ARG A 47 -3.63 -18.63 8.98
C ARG A 47 -5.09 -19.06 8.83
N ARG A 48 -6.04 -18.44 9.55
CA ARG A 48 -7.49 -18.74 9.44
C ARG A 48 -8.17 -17.87 8.39
N ALA A 49 -7.78 -16.60 8.31
CA ALA A 49 -8.39 -15.61 7.43
C ALA A 49 -8.11 -15.90 5.94
N VAL A 50 -6.98 -16.55 5.61
CA VAL A 50 -6.63 -16.92 4.23
C VAL A 50 -7.60 -17.90 3.59
N LEU A 51 -8.33 -18.68 4.39
CA LEU A 51 -9.33 -19.62 3.89
C LEU A 51 -10.60 -18.90 3.38
N LYS A 52 -10.90 -17.72 3.95
CA LYS A 52 -12.02 -16.87 3.53
C LYS A 52 -11.61 -15.92 2.41
N HIS A 53 -10.42 -15.32 2.50
CA HIS A 53 -9.91 -14.38 1.52
C HIS A 53 -8.50 -14.79 1.08
N ASN A 54 -8.37 -15.39 -0.10
CA ASN A 54 -7.11 -15.93 -0.60
C ASN A 54 -6.02 -14.84 -0.74
N LEU A 55 -6.41 -13.61 -1.04
CA LEU A 55 -5.49 -12.48 -1.17
C LEU A 55 -4.66 -12.24 0.11
N LYS A 56 -5.16 -12.66 1.28
CA LYS A 56 -4.44 -12.59 2.56
C LYS A 56 -3.18 -13.49 2.61
N VAL A 57 -2.94 -14.34 1.61
CA VAL A 57 -1.67 -15.08 1.46
C VAL A 57 -0.52 -14.18 0.99
N TYR A 58 -0.83 -13.16 0.19
CA TYR A 58 0.18 -12.30 -0.43
C TYR A 58 0.56 -11.14 0.49
N ASN A 59 1.84 -10.82 0.54
CA ASN A 59 2.32 -9.70 1.34
C ASN A 59 2.09 -8.35 0.67
N CYS A 60 2.39 -8.30 -0.62
CA CYS A 60 2.24 -7.14 -1.45
C CYS A 60 1.58 -7.51 -2.77
N ILE A 61 0.97 -6.53 -3.39
CA ILE A 61 0.39 -6.61 -4.73
C ILE A 61 0.65 -5.29 -5.45
N THR A 62 0.62 -5.34 -6.78
CA THR A 62 0.68 -4.17 -7.65
C THR A 62 -0.57 -4.08 -8.52
N MET A 63 -0.96 -2.87 -8.86
CA MET A 63 -2.12 -2.61 -9.72
C MET A 63 -1.95 -1.32 -10.51
N TYR A 64 -2.69 -1.19 -11.60
CA TYR A 64 -2.82 0.07 -12.31
C TYR A 64 -4.01 0.86 -11.76
N GLY A 65 -3.82 2.14 -11.49
CA GLY A 65 -4.90 3.08 -11.18
C GLY A 65 -5.62 3.54 -12.44
N SER A 66 -5.91 2.62 -13.37
CA SER A 66 -6.27 2.96 -14.75
C SER A 66 -7.75 3.18 -15.03
N LYS A 67 -8.63 2.74 -14.12
CA LYS A 67 -10.09 2.92 -14.21
C LYS A 67 -10.65 3.15 -12.83
N PHE A 68 -11.69 3.96 -12.68
CA PHE A 68 -12.31 4.27 -11.38
C PHE A 68 -12.77 3.04 -10.57
N THR A 69 -12.95 1.86 -11.20
CA THR A 69 -13.20 0.58 -10.51
C THR A 69 -12.03 0.07 -9.69
N PHE A 70 -10.82 0.63 -9.87
CA PHE A 70 -9.64 0.21 -9.12
C PHE A 70 -9.76 0.49 -7.62
N PHE A 71 -10.54 1.51 -7.22
CA PHE A 71 -10.68 1.89 -5.82
C PHE A 71 -11.30 0.78 -4.96
N GLU A 72 -12.27 0.02 -5.50
CA GLU A 72 -12.81 -1.18 -4.84
C GLU A 72 -11.70 -2.21 -4.57
N HIS A 73 -10.94 -2.57 -5.62
CA HIS A 73 -9.87 -3.56 -5.52
C HIS A 73 -8.74 -3.09 -4.59
N TYR A 74 -8.42 -1.81 -4.64
CA TYR A 74 -7.42 -1.17 -3.79
C TYR A 74 -7.83 -1.27 -2.31
N MET A 75 -9.08 -0.89 -1.98
CA MET A 75 -9.59 -1.01 -0.62
C MET A 75 -9.63 -2.46 -0.14
N TYR A 76 -10.11 -3.38 -0.99
CA TYR A 76 -10.14 -4.81 -0.70
C TYR A 76 -8.74 -5.36 -0.39
N ALA A 77 -7.74 -4.99 -1.20
CA ALA A 77 -6.35 -5.43 -1.01
C ALA A 77 -5.76 -4.93 0.31
N LEU A 78 -6.00 -3.67 0.66
CA LEU A 78 -5.57 -3.08 1.93
C LEU A 78 -6.25 -3.74 3.13
N LEU A 79 -7.56 -4.01 3.07
CA LEU A 79 -8.31 -4.72 4.13
C LEU A 79 -7.92 -6.21 4.22
N CYS A 80 -7.41 -6.79 3.13
CA CYS A 80 -6.70 -8.06 3.15
C CYS A 80 -5.32 -7.97 3.82
N GLY A 81 -4.84 -6.76 4.09
CA GLY A 81 -3.56 -6.49 4.75
C GLY A 81 -2.39 -6.42 3.79
N CYS A 82 -2.62 -6.38 2.48
CA CYS A 82 -1.54 -6.28 1.49
C CYS A 82 -0.93 -4.88 1.49
N GLY A 83 0.38 -4.79 1.25
CA GLY A 83 0.97 -3.55 0.77
C GLY A 83 0.67 -3.39 -0.72
N VAL A 84 0.25 -2.20 -1.16
CA VAL A 84 -0.23 -2.01 -2.54
C VAL A 84 0.64 -1.00 -3.28
N GLY A 85 1.24 -1.43 -4.39
CA GLY A 85 1.85 -0.53 -5.36
C GLY A 85 0.88 -0.16 -6.46
N VAL A 86 0.79 1.12 -6.77
CA VAL A 86 -0.14 1.65 -7.78
C VAL A 86 0.64 2.47 -8.79
N SER A 87 0.42 2.21 -10.08
CA SER A 87 0.84 3.16 -11.11
C SER A 87 -0.31 4.07 -11.50
N ILE A 88 -0.04 5.37 -11.44
CA ILE A 88 -0.88 6.47 -11.92
C ILE A 88 -0.10 7.32 -12.94
N GLN A 89 0.84 6.71 -13.66
CA GLN A 89 1.48 7.34 -14.81
C GLN A 89 0.41 7.79 -15.81
N ASN A 90 0.66 8.91 -16.50
CA ASN A 90 -0.28 9.55 -17.41
C ASN A 90 -0.87 8.55 -18.41
N GLU A 91 -0.04 7.73 -19.05
CA GLU A 91 -0.44 6.68 -19.98
C GLU A 91 -1.40 5.65 -19.37
N HIS A 92 -1.30 5.39 -18.07
CA HIS A 92 -2.18 4.44 -17.38
C HIS A 92 -3.50 5.07 -16.97
N THR A 93 -3.57 6.39 -16.75
CA THR A 93 -4.76 7.10 -16.30
C THR A 93 -5.56 7.75 -17.44
N GLN A 94 -5.12 7.66 -18.69
CA GLN A 94 -5.83 8.22 -19.86
C GLN A 94 -7.29 7.78 -19.95
N ASP A 95 -7.55 6.50 -19.66
CA ASP A 95 -8.86 5.84 -19.74
C ASP A 95 -9.58 5.75 -18.38
N PHE A 96 -9.22 6.61 -17.42
CA PHE A 96 -9.76 6.54 -16.05
C PHE A 96 -11.29 6.62 -15.97
N GLY A 97 -11.88 7.44 -16.83
CA GLY A 97 -13.31 7.75 -16.88
C GLY A 97 -13.57 9.26 -16.89
N TYR A 98 -14.81 9.62 -17.17
CA TYR A 98 -15.26 11.01 -17.16
C TYR A 98 -16.17 11.27 -15.97
N LEU A 99 -15.95 12.40 -15.29
CA LEU A 99 -16.79 12.86 -14.20
C LEU A 99 -18.14 13.37 -14.74
N SER A 100 -19.19 13.03 -14.02
CA SER A 100 -20.54 13.56 -14.16
C SER A 100 -21.06 14.03 -12.81
N GLU A 101 -21.84 15.09 -12.82
CA GLU A 101 -22.53 15.55 -11.60
C GLU A 101 -23.59 14.52 -11.19
N PRO A 102 -23.51 13.96 -9.97
CA PRO A 102 -24.50 13.02 -9.49
C PRO A 102 -25.81 13.74 -9.16
N ASP A 103 -26.94 13.10 -9.42
CA ASP A 103 -28.23 13.57 -8.92
C ASP A 103 -28.34 13.34 -7.41
N LYS A 104 -28.24 14.41 -6.63
CA LYS A 104 -28.41 14.40 -5.17
C LYS A 104 -29.84 14.77 -4.72
N SER A 105 -30.74 15.10 -5.66
CA SER A 105 -32.02 15.76 -5.37
C SER A 105 -33.11 14.85 -4.79
N GLY A 106 -32.82 13.57 -4.57
CA GLY A 106 -33.79 12.59 -4.08
C GLY A 106 -33.18 11.47 -3.26
N HIS A 107 -32.38 11.78 -2.22
CA HIS A 107 -31.76 10.88 -1.22
C HIS A 107 -32.62 9.67 -0.75
N THR A 108 -32.90 8.73 -1.65
CA THR A 108 -33.82 7.60 -1.48
C THR A 108 -33.11 6.26 -1.67
N ASP A 109 -31.91 6.29 -2.28
CA ASP A 109 -31.05 5.12 -2.44
C ASP A 109 -30.22 4.90 -1.17
N VAL A 110 -30.80 4.18 -0.20
CA VAL A 110 -30.09 3.77 1.01
C VAL A 110 -29.21 2.55 0.69
N HIS A 111 -27.90 2.73 0.81
CA HIS A 111 -26.91 1.65 0.72
C HIS A 111 -26.52 1.16 2.11
N VAL A 112 -27.05 0.00 2.51
CA VAL A 112 -26.67 -0.67 3.76
C VAL A 112 -25.30 -1.31 3.59
N VAL A 113 -24.31 -0.84 4.35
CA VAL A 113 -22.93 -1.33 4.27
C VAL A 113 -22.81 -2.64 5.05
N GLU A 114 -22.48 -3.72 4.35
CA GLU A 114 -22.25 -5.03 4.97
C GLU A 114 -21.02 -5.01 5.90
N ASP A 115 -21.08 -5.78 7.00
CA ASP A 115 -19.99 -5.99 7.96
C ASP A 115 -18.93 -6.97 7.44
N SER A 116 -18.36 -6.63 6.29
CA SER A 116 -17.39 -7.45 5.57
C SER A 116 -16.33 -6.57 4.87
N ILE A 117 -15.21 -7.19 4.47
CA ILE A 117 -14.17 -6.51 3.69
C ILE A 117 -14.74 -6.05 2.34
N GLU A 118 -15.56 -6.91 1.73
CA GLU A 118 -16.26 -6.65 0.49
C GLU A 118 -17.29 -5.51 0.63
N GLY A 119 -18.05 -5.47 1.73
CA GLY A 119 -19.02 -4.42 2.00
C GLY A 119 -18.38 -3.04 2.07
N TRP A 120 -17.24 -2.94 2.77
CA TRP A 120 -16.45 -1.72 2.85
C TRP A 120 -15.93 -1.27 1.47
N ALA A 121 -15.36 -2.19 0.69
CA ALA A 121 -14.86 -1.89 -0.65
C ALA A 121 -15.99 -1.45 -1.61
N LYS A 122 -17.13 -2.15 -1.58
CA LYS A 122 -18.32 -1.80 -2.37
C LYS A 122 -18.92 -0.47 -1.98
N ALA A 123 -18.90 -0.08 -0.71
CA ALA A 123 -19.40 1.22 -0.27
C ALA A 123 -18.62 2.37 -0.91
N VAL A 124 -17.29 2.28 -0.94
CA VAL A 124 -16.46 3.26 -1.68
C VAL A 124 -16.78 3.23 -3.17
N GLN A 125 -16.85 2.05 -3.79
CA GLN A 125 -17.17 1.95 -5.21
C GLN A 125 -18.55 2.50 -5.56
N ARG A 126 -19.54 2.35 -4.67
CA ARG A 126 -20.89 2.87 -4.85
C ARG A 126 -20.88 4.40 -4.91
N LEU A 127 -20.10 5.06 -4.03
CA LEU A 127 -19.89 6.50 -4.11
C LEU A 127 -19.19 6.88 -5.41
N ILE A 128 -18.07 6.22 -5.75
CA ILE A 128 -17.34 6.54 -6.99
C ILE A 128 -18.26 6.40 -8.22
N ASN A 129 -19.02 5.32 -8.32
CA ASN A 129 -19.89 5.09 -9.48
C ASN A 129 -20.93 6.19 -9.69
N SER A 130 -21.46 6.81 -8.64
CA SER A 130 -22.43 7.91 -8.82
C SER A 130 -21.83 9.14 -9.53
N TYR A 131 -20.51 9.31 -9.46
CA TYR A 131 -19.78 10.39 -10.15
C TYR A 131 -19.25 10.01 -11.54
N PHE A 132 -19.26 8.73 -11.92
CA PHE A 132 -18.64 8.26 -13.17
C PHE A 132 -19.60 7.51 -14.09
N ILE A 133 -20.77 7.08 -13.58
CA ILE A 133 -21.76 6.32 -14.33
C ILE A 133 -23.12 6.98 -14.13
N SER A 134 -23.65 7.61 -15.19
CA SER A 134 -24.91 8.37 -15.14
C SER A 134 -26.13 7.56 -14.67
N SER A 135 -26.12 6.24 -14.82
CA SER A 135 -27.19 5.35 -14.35
C SER A 135 -27.10 4.98 -12.87
N TYR A 136 -26.04 5.39 -12.15
CA TYR A 136 -25.88 5.13 -10.72
C TYR A 136 -26.42 6.29 -9.90
N SER A 137 -27.34 5.98 -9.00
CA SER A 137 -27.86 6.92 -8.00
C SER A 137 -26.80 7.30 -6.97
N TYR A 138 -26.91 8.52 -6.46
CA TYR A 138 -26.09 8.98 -5.34
C TYR A 138 -26.50 8.27 -4.04
N PRO A 139 -25.60 7.53 -3.37
CA PRO A 139 -25.95 6.70 -2.22
C PRO A 139 -26.08 7.49 -0.91
N VAL A 140 -27.02 7.07 -0.06
CA VAL A 140 -27.07 7.39 1.37
C VAL A 140 -26.59 6.17 2.15
N PHE A 141 -25.47 6.28 2.85
CA PHE A 141 -24.86 5.14 3.53
C PHE A 141 -25.48 4.87 4.90
N ASP A 142 -25.97 3.64 5.08
CA ASP A 142 -26.37 3.10 6.38
C ASP A 142 -25.27 2.16 6.91
N TYR A 143 -24.66 2.56 8.04
CA TYR A 143 -23.56 1.83 8.69
C TYR A 143 -24.00 0.93 9.84
N THR A 144 -25.31 0.82 10.12
CA THR A 144 -25.86 0.11 11.30
C THR A 144 -25.47 -1.37 11.37
N HIS A 145 -25.20 -1.98 10.21
CA HIS A 145 -24.77 -3.38 10.15
C HIS A 145 -23.30 -3.59 10.53
N ILE A 146 -22.45 -2.56 10.46
CA ILE A 146 -21.03 -2.66 10.80
C ILE A 146 -20.87 -2.83 12.31
N ARG A 147 -20.08 -3.84 12.71
CA ARG A 147 -19.83 -4.13 14.11
C ARG A 147 -19.20 -2.93 14.85
N PRO A 148 -19.52 -2.73 16.15
CA PRO A 148 -18.98 -1.60 16.90
C PRO A 148 -17.47 -1.70 17.08
N GLU A 149 -16.82 -0.54 17.30
CA GLU A 149 -15.40 -0.45 17.63
C GLU A 149 -15.05 -1.37 18.81
N GLY A 150 -13.88 -2.01 18.73
CA GLY A 150 -13.41 -2.93 19.76
C GLY A 150 -13.93 -4.36 19.63
N SER A 151 -14.95 -4.61 18.81
CA SER A 151 -15.45 -5.97 18.49
C SER A 151 -14.35 -6.83 17.86
N TYR A 152 -14.36 -8.13 18.10
CA TYR A 152 -13.37 -9.02 17.51
C TYR A 152 -13.58 -9.22 16.00
N ILE A 153 -12.49 -9.23 15.26
CA ILE A 153 -12.41 -9.68 13.86
C ILE A 153 -11.53 -10.93 13.75
N THR A 154 -11.58 -11.59 12.60
CA THR A 154 -10.80 -12.82 12.35
C THR A 154 -9.31 -12.58 12.62
N GLY A 155 -8.69 -13.50 13.37
CA GLY A 155 -7.27 -13.40 13.75
C GLY A 155 -7.04 -12.80 15.14
N GLY A 156 -8.10 -12.46 15.88
CA GLY A 156 -8.00 -11.95 17.25
C GLY A 156 -7.74 -10.44 17.35
N PHE A 157 -7.87 -9.73 16.23
CA PHE A 157 -7.76 -8.27 16.20
C PHE A 157 -9.08 -7.60 16.59
N LYS A 158 -9.03 -6.30 16.87
CA LYS A 158 -10.20 -5.46 17.15
C LYS A 158 -10.63 -4.69 15.89
N ALA A 159 -11.94 -4.59 15.71
CA ALA A 159 -12.58 -3.78 14.68
C ALA A 159 -12.43 -2.29 15.01
N PRO A 160 -12.24 -1.42 14.00
CA PRO A 160 -12.12 0.01 14.20
C PRO A 160 -13.49 0.74 14.25
N GLY A 161 -14.61 0.02 14.16
CA GLY A 161 -15.94 0.62 13.97
C GLY A 161 -16.14 1.15 12.53
N TYR A 162 -17.25 1.83 12.29
CA TYR A 162 -17.61 2.37 10.96
C TYR A 162 -16.99 3.75 10.67
N GLN A 163 -16.58 4.48 11.71
CA GLN A 163 -16.17 5.88 11.61
C GLN A 163 -15.01 6.13 10.62
N PRO A 164 -13.97 5.26 10.53
CA PRO A 164 -12.92 5.46 9.52
C PRO A 164 -13.43 5.38 8.08
N LEU A 165 -14.35 4.44 7.79
CA LEU A 165 -14.98 4.31 6.48
C LEU A 165 -15.81 5.55 6.16
N GLN A 166 -16.67 5.97 7.10
CA GLN A 166 -17.51 7.16 6.94
C GLN A 166 -16.64 8.39 6.65
N LYS A 167 -15.57 8.61 7.42
CA LYS A 167 -14.65 9.74 7.22
C LYS A 167 -14.00 9.73 5.84
N ALA A 168 -13.58 8.56 5.35
CA ALA A 168 -13.01 8.45 4.01
C ALA A 168 -14.04 8.73 2.93
N ILE A 169 -15.25 8.14 3.01
CA ILE A 169 -16.37 8.41 2.10
C ILE A 169 -16.68 9.91 2.04
N THR A 170 -16.78 10.58 3.18
CA THR A 170 -17.05 12.03 3.23
C THR A 170 -15.95 12.85 2.56
N LYS A 171 -14.67 12.50 2.75
CA LYS A 171 -13.56 13.22 2.12
C LYS A 171 -13.49 12.98 0.61
N ILE A 172 -13.74 11.74 0.18
CA ILE A 172 -13.81 11.37 -1.24
C ILE A 172 -14.97 12.11 -1.90
N ASP A 173 -16.15 12.11 -1.29
CA ASP A 173 -17.33 12.83 -1.80
C ASP A 173 -17.07 14.34 -1.92
N SER A 174 -16.39 14.92 -0.93
CA SER A 174 -16.02 16.34 -0.94
C SER A 174 -15.07 16.68 -2.10
N LEU A 175 -14.03 15.85 -2.30
CA LEU A 175 -13.07 16.02 -3.41
C LEU A 175 -13.76 15.89 -4.78
N LEU A 176 -14.62 14.87 -4.95
CA LEU A 176 -15.36 14.66 -6.21
C LEU A 176 -16.38 15.77 -6.47
N SER A 177 -17.10 16.22 -5.43
CA SER A 177 -18.02 17.36 -5.53
C SER A 177 -17.30 18.63 -5.95
N GLU A 178 -16.11 18.90 -5.38
CA GLU A 178 -15.29 20.06 -5.74
C GLU A 178 -14.80 19.97 -7.19
N ALA A 179 -14.36 18.80 -7.64
CA ALA A 179 -13.94 18.55 -9.02
C ALA A 179 -15.07 18.86 -10.01
N VAL A 180 -16.28 18.33 -9.74
CA VAL A 180 -17.48 18.60 -10.55
C VAL A 180 -17.86 20.08 -10.52
N ALA A 181 -17.84 20.72 -9.35
CA ALA A 181 -18.16 22.15 -9.23
C ALA A 181 -17.19 23.04 -10.03
N LYS A 182 -15.93 22.62 -10.14
CA LYS A 182 -14.90 23.24 -11.00
C LYS A 182 -15.05 22.87 -12.49
N LYS A 183 -16.12 22.16 -12.86
CA LYS A 183 -16.40 21.67 -14.22
C LYS A 183 -15.27 20.79 -14.78
N GLN A 184 -14.58 20.04 -13.90
CA GLN A 184 -13.60 19.06 -14.34
C GLN A 184 -14.30 17.88 -15.00
N HIS A 185 -13.81 17.48 -16.17
CA HIS A 185 -14.32 16.30 -16.88
C HIS A 185 -13.54 15.02 -16.54
N LYS A 186 -12.30 15.14 -16.07
CA LYS A 186 -11.45 14.03 -15.64
C LYS A 186 -10.76 14.41 -14.33
N LEU A 187 -10.47 13.43 -13.50
CA LEU A 187 -9.61 13.63 -12.34
C LEU A 187 -8.16 13.80 -12.77
N THR A 188 -7.42 14.63 -12.06
CA THR A 188 -5.95 14.67 -12.15
C THR A 188 -5.36 13.48 -11.37
N ASN A 189 -4.11 13.14 -11.67
CA ASN A 189 -3.42 12.05 -10.98
C ASN A 189 -3.30 12.30 -9.47
N ILE A 190 -3.07 13.55 -9.04
CA ILE A 190 -3.04 13.90 -7.61
C ILE A 190 -4.41 13.67 -6.95
N GLN A 191 -5.53 13.89 -7.66
CA GLN A 191 -6.87 13.60 -7.14
C GLN A 191 -7.12 12.09 -7.04
N ILE A 192 -6.71 11.32 -8.05
CA ILE A 192 -6.77 9.84 -8.02
C ILE A 192 -5.97 9.31 -6.82
N TYR A 193 -4.76 9.84 -6.63
CA TYR A 193 -3.89 9.55 -5.50
C TYR A 193 -4.53 9.93 -4.16
N ASP A 194 -5.08 11.14 -4.01
CA ASP A 194 -5.68 11.58 -2.75
C ASP A 194 -6.92 10.75 -2.36
N ILE A 195 -7.76 10.34 -3.33
CA ILE A 195 -8.86 9.38 -3.08
C ILE A 195 -8.29 8.07 -2.53
N ALA A 196 -7.25 7.53 -3.16
CA ALA A 196 -6.59 6.31 -2.68
C ALA A 196 -5.95 6.50 -1.29
N MET A 197 -5.43 7.69 -0.97
CA MET A 197 -4.90 7.98 0.35
C MET A 197 -5.99 8.08 1.42
N PHE A 198 -7.17 8.61 1.10
CA PHE A 198 -8.31 8.58 2.01
C PHE A 198 -8.78 7.14 2.29
N ILE A 199 -8.80 6.28 1.27
CA ILE A 199 -9.07 4.85 1.45
C ILE A 199 -7.98 4.22 2.35
N ALA A 200 -6.71 4.50 2.10
CA ALA A 200 -5.61 3.95 2.88
C ALA A 200 -5.63 4.40 4.35
N ASP A 201 -6.11 5.61 4.63
CA ASP A 201 -6.29 6.14 5.98
C ASP A 201 -7.46 5.49 6.72
N ALA A 202 -8.52 5.08 6.00
CA ALA A 202 -9.63 4.31 6.58
C ALA A 202 -9.19 2.91 7.02
N VAL A 203 -8.22 2.32 6.30
CA VAL A 203 -7.76 0.96 6.53
C VAL A 203 -6.68 0.93 7.61
N ILE A 204 -7.10 0.70 8.84
CA ILE A 204 -6.22 0.37 9.97
C ILE A 204 -6.32 -1.14 10.20
N SER A 205 -5.32 -1.89 9.74
CA SER A 205 -5.30 -3.35 9.91
C SER A 205 -5.19 -3.71 11.40
N GLY A 206 -6.29 -4.19 11.96
CA GLY A 206 -6.38 -4.76 13.30
C GLY A 206 -6.09 -3.78 14.44
N GLY A 207 -6.35 -2.49 14.23
CA GLY A 207 -6.15 -1.43 15.22
C GLY A 207 -4.68 -1.06 15.50
N VAL A 208 -3.72 -1.64 14.77
CA VAL A 208 -2.28 -1.48 15.08
C VAL A 208 -1.41 -1.16 13.86
N ARG A 209 -1.74 -1.68 12.66
CA ARG A 209 -0.86 -1.53 11.48
C ARG A 209 -1.50 -0.68 10.39
N ARG A 210 -0.86 0.45 10.07
CA ARG A 210 -1.24 1.33 8.96
C ARG A 210 -1.01 0.65 7.61
N SER A 211 -1.82 1.00 6.62
CA SER A 211 -1.59 0.68 5.21
C SER A 211 -0.17 1.06 4.77
N ALA A 212 0.44 0.26 3.91
CA ALA A 212 1.73 0.53 3.29
C ALA A 212 1.53 0.57 1.78
N THR A 213 1.82 1.71 1.15
CA THR A 213 1.52 1.91 -0.27
C THR A 213 2.67 2.61 -0.99
N ILE A 214 2.79 2.41 -2.30
CA ILE A 214 3.67 3.17 -3.18
C ILE A 214 2.87 3.65 -4.39
N PHE A 215 3.06 4.90 -4.79
CA PHE A 215 2.46 5.45 -5.99
C PHE A 215 3.55 5.84 -6.99
N LEU A 216 3.44 5.28 -8.19
CA LEU A 216 4.35 5.49 -9.31
C LEU A 216 3.71 6.46 -10.29
N PHE A 217 4.39 7.54 -10.63
CA PHE A 217 3.84 8.63 -11.46
C PHE A 217 4.84 9.07 -12.54
N SER A 218 4.33 9.75 -13.57
CA SER A 218 5.11 10.18 -14.74
C SER A 218 5.99 11.40 -14.41
N PRO A 219 7.15 11.55 -15.07
CA PRO A 219 8.08 12.65 -14.81
C PRO A 219 7.51 14.05 -15.05
N GLU A 220 6.55 14.18 -15.95
CA GLU A 220 5.90 15.44 -16.31
C GLU A 220 4.81 15.86 -15.31
N ASP A 221 4.44 15.00 -14.36
CA ASP A 221 3.40 15.27 -13.38
C ASP A 221 3.94 16.09 -12.20
N GLU A 222 3.96 17.42 -12.40
CA GLU A 222 4.43 18.36 -11.39
C GLU A 222 3.61 18.34 -10.09
N GLU A 223 2.31 18.04 -10.16
CA GLU A 223 1.45 17.97 -8.97
C GLU A 223 1.86 16.78 -8.09
N MET A 224 2.12 15.63 -8.70
CA MET A 224 2.64 14.46 -8.00
C MET A 224 4.07 14.66 -7.51
N MET A 225 4.94 15.30 -8.30
CA MET A 225 6.32 15.64 -7.92
C MET A 225 6.35 16.46 -6.62
N LYS A 226 5.45 17.44 -6.50
CA LYS A 226 5.38 18.35 -5.35
C LYS A 226 4.42 17.88 -4.26
N SER A 227 3.78 16.72 -4.43
CA SER A 227 2.69 16.20 -3.57
C SER A 227 3.03 16.13 -2.08
N LYS A 228 4.31 15.92 -1.74
CA LYS A 228 4.84 15.83 -0.37
C LYS A 228 5.96 16.86 -0.12
N THR A 229 5.79 18.08 -0.64
CA THR A 229 6.67 19.24 -0.38
C THR A 229 5.95 20.30 0.47
N GLY A 230 6.69 21.25 1.04
CA GLY A 230 6.12 22.31 1.88
C GLY A 230 5.39 21.79 3.13
N ASN A 231 4.15 22.26 3.36
CA ASN A 231 3.36 21.95 4.56
C ASN A 231 2.36 20.78 4.37
N TRP A 232 2.67 19.86 3.45
CA TRP A 232 1.78 18.75 3.08
C TRP A 232 1.31 17.91 4.27
N PHE A 233 2.10 17.79 5.34
CA PHE A 233 1.76 16.98 6.51
C PHE A 233 0.66 17.61 7.39
N ILE A 234 0.39 18.91 7.23
CA ILE A 234 -0.74 19.59 7.87
C ILE A 234 -1.92 19.68 6.91
N GLU A 235 -1.66 20.08 5.67
CA GLU A 235 -2.71 20.38 4.67
C GLU A 235 -3.26 19.11 4.02
N ASN A 236 -2.39 18.12 3.79
CA ASN A 236 -2.68 16.86 3.11
C ASN A 236 -2.13 15.64 3.89
N PRO A 237 -2.46 15.47 5.18
CA PRO A 237 -1.88 14.45 6.05
C PRO A 237 -2.14 13.01 5.58
N GLN A 238 -3.19 12.80 4.76
CA GLN A 238 -3.48 11.50 4.14
C GLN A 238 -2.32 11.00 3.27
N ARG A 239 -1.54 11.92 2.66
CA ARG A 239 -0.40 11.60 1.78
C ARG A 239 0.76 10.94 2.53
N GLY A 240 0.69 10.87 3.86
CA GLY A 240 1.62 10.09 4.68
C GLY A 240 1.32 8.58 4.70
N ARG A 241 0.43 8.07 3.84
CA ARG A 241 0.11 6.64 3.71
C ARG A 241 0.84 5.97 2.54
N SER A 242 1.57 6.72 1.73
CA SER A 242 2.40 6.23 0.65
C SER A 242 3.83 6.80 0.68
N ASN A 243 4.72 6.08 0.02
CA ASN A 243 5.90 6.65 -0.61
C ASN A 243 5.57 6.90 -2.08
N ASN A 244 6.02 8.00 -2.67
CA ASN A 244 5.73 8.32 -4.07
C ASN A 244 7.02 8.18 -4.87
N SER A 245 6.98 7.70 -6.11
CA SER A 245 8.17 7.61 -6.93
C SER A 245 7.91 7.99 -8.38
N VAL A 246 8.80 8.83 -8.92
CA VAL A 246 8.82 9.14 -10.33
C VAL A 246 9.40 7.95 -11.10
N VAL A 247 8.75 7.56 -12.18
CA VAL A 247 9.20 6.47 -13.05
C VAL A 247 9.95 7.05 -14.25
N LEU A 248 11.17 6.57 -14.47
CA LEU A 248 12.03 7.03 -15.56
C LEU A 248 12.51 5.82 -16.34
N LEU A 249 12.39 5.86 -17.67
CA LEU A 249 13.01 4.86 -18.52
C LEU A 249 14.53 5.06 -18.48
N LYS A 250 15.29 3.96 -18.34
CA LYS A 250 16.76 4.03 -18.21
C LYS A 250 17.42 4.80 -19.36
N ASP A 251 16.89 4.64 -20.57
CA ASP A 251 17.45 5.24 -21.79
C ASP A 251 17.00 6.69 -22.02
N SER A 252 16.01 7.18 -21.27
CA SER A 252 15.49 8.55 -21.41
C SER A 252 16.03 9.51 -20.35
N LEU A 253 16.91 9.05 -19.45
CA LEU A 253 17.38 9.84 -18.32
C LEU A 253 18.53 10.78 -18.72
N THR A 254 18.31 12.08 -18.61
CA THR A 254 19.41 13.06 -18.66
C THR A 254 19.91 13.40 -17.27
N LYS A 255 21.14 13.93 -17.19
CA LYS A 255 21.72 14.40 -15.92
C LYS A 255 20.89 15.54 -15.31
N ASP A 256 20.39 16.44 -16.14
CA ASP A 256 19.64 17.61 -15.68
C ASP A 256 18.27 17.19 -15.09
N ASP A 257 17.61 16.21 -15.70
CA ASP A 257 16.37 15.62 -15.16
C ASP A 257 16.62 15.00 -13.78
N LEU A 258 17.68 14.20 -13.65
CA LEU A 258 18.05 13.56 -12.39
C LEU A 258 18.32 14.59 -11.28
N THR A 259 19.07 15.66 -11.59
CA THR A 259 19.34 16.73 -10.62
C THR A 259 18.06 17.46 -10.20
N SER A 260 17.14 17.72 -11.14
CA SER A 260 15.83 18.32 -10.83
C SER A 260 15.00 17.43 -9.90
N TYR A 261 14.94 16.13 -10.14
CA TYR A 261 14.23 15.20 -9.27
C TYR A 261 14.87 15.09 -7.88
N ILE A 262 16.20 15.03 -7.80
CA ILE A 262 16.92 15.00 -6.53
C ILE A 262 16.69 16.27 -5.72
N GLU A 263 16.58 17.44 -6.36
CA GLU A 263 16.26 18.69 -5.66
C GLU A 263 14.92 18.60 -4.92
N ASN A 264 13.89 18.02 -5.57
CA ASN A 264 12.58 17.82 -4.94
C ASN A 264 12.67 16.90 -3.70
N THR A 265 13.59 15.93 -3.69
CA THR A 265 13.78 15.02 -2.55
C THR A 265 14.35 15.67 -1.30
N LYS A 266 15.03 16.83 -1.41
CA LYS A 266 15.81 17.38 -0.29
C LYS A 266 14.96 17.78 0.93
N GLN A 267 13.69 18.12 0.73
CA GLN A 267 12.83 18.55 1.84
C GLN A 267 12.36 17.38 2.72
N PHE A 268 11.94 16.26 2.11
CA PHE A 268 11.25 15.17 2.82
C PHE A 268 11.71 13.75 2.43
N GLY A 269 12.72 13.62 1.57
CA GLY A 269 13.18 12.34 1.01
C GLY A 269 12.24 11.78 -0.06
N GLU A 270 11.37 12.60 -0.63
CA GLU A 270 10.32 12.24 -1.60
C GLU A 270 10.33 13.23 -2.77
N PRO A 271 10.05 12.79 -4.00
CA PRO A 271 9.70 11.42 -4.39
C PRO A 271 10.93 10.52 -4.54
N GLY A 272 10.76 9.21 -4.37
CA GLY A 272 11.73 8.22 -4.82
C GLY A 272 11.89 8.22 -6.34
N ILE A 273 12.95 7.59 -6.84
CA ILE A 273 13.22 7.45 -8.28
C ILE A 273 13.21 5.97 -8.64
N VAL A 274 12.42 5.60 -9.65
CA VAL A 274 12.36 4.26 -10.21
C VAL A 274 12.93 4.30 -11.62
N LEU A 275 14.11 3.71 -11.80
CA LEU A 275 14.71 3.49 -13.12
C LEU A 275 14.23 2.14 -13.66
N THR A 276 13.49 2.15 -14.77
CA THR A 276 12.82 0.97 -15.30
C THR A 276 13.13 0.75 -16.78
N ASP A 277 13.02 -0.50 -17.25
CA ASP A 277 13.13 -0.84 -18.67
C ASP A 277 11.78 -0.68 -19.40
N SER A 278 10.67 -0.67 -18.65
CA SER A 278 9.32 -0.45 -19.17
C SER A 278 8.48 0.35 -18.17
N VAL A 279 7.68 1.27 -18.69
CA VAL A 279 6.67 2.00 -17.91
C VAL A 279 5.58 1.09 -17.34
N ASP A 280 5.38 -0.10 -17.92
CA ASP A 280 4.43 -1.11 -17.43
C ASP A 280 4.91 -1.81 -16.15
N PHE A 281 6.16 -1.61 -15.73
CA PHE A 281 6.64 -2.22 -14.50
C PHE A 281 6.12 -1.45 -13.28
N VAL A 282 5.30 -2.15 -12.49
CA VAL A 282 4.77 -1.65 -11.22
C VAL A 282 5.49 -2.34 -10.07
N TYR A 283 5.85 -1.57 -9.05
CA TYR A 283 6.66 -2.00 -7.92
C TYR A 283 5.83 -1.99 -6.64
N ASN A 284 6.11 -2.92 -5.74
CA ASN A 284 5.45 -2.97 -4.44
C ASN A 284 6.04 -1.94 -3.46
N PRO A 285 5.37 -1.66 -2.32
CA PRO A 285 5.82 -0.61 -1.39
C PRO A 285 7.17 -0.85 -0.72
N CYS A 286 7.62 -2.11 -0.72
CA CYS A 286 8.92 -2.46 -0.19
C CYS A 286 9.93 -2.36 -1.32
N GLN A 287 10.73 -1.28 -1.35
CA GLN A 287 12.07 -1.33 -1.95
C GLN A 287 12.88 -2.33 -1.11
N PRO A 288 13.05 -3.57 -1.59
CA PRO A 288 13.54 -4.65 -0.76
C PRO A 288 15.06 -4.61 -0.68
N ALA A 289 15.62 -5.34 0.28
CA ALA A 289 17.08 -5.49 0.42
C ALA A 289 17.78 -5.87 -0.90
N PHE A 290 17.10 -6.53 -1.84
CA PHE A 290 17.68 -6.87 -3.15
C PHE A 290 17.71 -5.72 -4.18
N ALA A 291 17.27 -4.51 -3.82
CA ALA A 291 17.33 -3.35 -4.70
C ALA A 291 18.80 -3.05 -5.08
N PRO A 292 19.11 -2.88 -6.38
CA PRO A 292 20.50 -2.71 -6.82
C PRO A 292 21.04 -1.33 -6.41
N ILE A 293 22.24 -1.32 -5.83
CA ILE A 293 23.03 -0.13 -5.50
C ILE A 293 24.39 -0.25 -6.18
N LEU A 294 24.81 0.80 -6.88
CA LEU A 294 26.12 0.86 -7.51
C LEU A 294 27.21 1.09 -6.45
N THR A 295 28.17 0.19 -6.39
CA THR A 295 29.35 0.26 -5.51
C THR A 295 30.64 0.35 -6.34
N GLU A 296 31.77 0.70 -5.72
CA GLU A 296 33.07 0.74 -6.41
C GLU A 296 33.47 -0.61 -7.04
N ARG A 297 32.84 -1.72 -6.62
CA ARG A 297 33.08 -3.08 -7.10
C ARG A 297 32.04 -3.57 -8.12
N GLY A 298 31.12 -2.71 -8.55
CA GLY A 298 29.99 -3.04 -9.42
C GLY A 298 28.63 -2.96 -8.71
N LEU A 299 27.58 -3.46 -9.35
CA LEU A 299 26.23 -3.52 -8.78
C LEU A 299 26.20 -4.50 -7.60
N SER A 300 25.72 -4.03 -6.45
CA SER A 300 25.44 -4.80 -5.23
C SER A 300 23.97 -4.65 -4.86
N THR A 301 23.47 -5.34 -3.83
CA THR A 301 22.11 -5.09 -3.32
C THR A 301 22.12 -4.21 -2.07
N MET A 302 21.03 -3.48 -1.82
CA MET A 302 20.84 -2.60 -0.65
C MET A 302 20.98 -3.34 0.70
N GLY A 303 20.70 -4.64 0.72
CA GLY A 303 20.89 -5.55 1.83
C GLY A 303 22.36 -5.82 2.12
N ASP A 304 23.18 -5.87 1.07
CA ASP A 304 24.62 -6.18 1.13
C ASP A 304 25.48 -4.93 1.36
N ILE A 305 24.89 -3.73 1.31
CA ILE A 305 25.58 -2.48 1.62
C ILE A 305 25.78 -2.37 3.12
N GLU A 306 27.02 -2.37 3.61
CA GLU A 306 27.35 -2.24 5.03
C GLU A 306 27.87 -0.84 5.38
N ILE A 307 27.99 -0.54 6.67
CA ILE A 307 28.73 0.65 7.11
C ILE A 307 30.18 0.49 6.62
N GLY A 308 30.69 1.50 5.92
CA GLY A 308 31.98 1.50 5.25
C GLY A 308 31.90 1.11 3.76
N SER A 309 30.79 0.57 3.27
CA SER A 309 30.59 0.38 1.83
C SER A 309 30.64 1.72 1.12
N LYS A 310 31.38 1.80 0.02
CA LYS A 310 31.35 2.95 -0.87
C LYS A 310 30.31 2.74 -1.96
N ILE A 311 29.34 3.65 -1.96
CA ILE A 311 28.23 3.67 -2.91
C ILE A 311 28.34 4.91 -3.77
N TRP A 312 27.87 4.82 -5.01
CA TRP A 312 27.83 5.99 -5.88
C TRP A 312 26.70 6.92 -5.42
N SER A 313 27.04 8.19 -5.17
CA SER A 313 26.08 9.29 -5.02
C SER A 313 26.18 10.20 -6.24
N GLU A 314 25.17 11.04 -6.46
CA GLU A 314 25.11 11.99 -7.60
C GLU A 314 26.39 12.84 -7.74
N THR A 315 27.04 13.15 -6.62
CA THR A 315 28.26 13.98 -6.56
C THR A 315 29.56 13.18 -6.47
N GLY A 316 29.49 11.84 -6.50
CA GLY A 316 30.65 10.94 -6.51
C GLY A 316 30.54 9.79 -5.50
N TRP A 317 31.63 9.04 -5.35
CA TRP A 317 31.71 7.95 -4.36
C TRP A 317 31.57 8.49 -2.94
N THR A 318 30.54 8.03 -2.23
CA THR A 318 30.32 8.33 -0.82
C THR A 318 30.39 7.06 0.02
N THR A 319 30.77 7.21 1.29
CA THR A 319 30.88 6.08 2.22
C THR A 319 29.63 6.01 3.08
N VAL A 320 29.02 4.83 3.16
CA VAL A 320 27.90 4.60 4.06
C VAL A 320 28.40 4.66 5.50
N ILE A 321 28.11 5.74 6.20
CA ILE A 321 28.56 5.96 7.59
C ILE A 321 27.59 5.40 8.63
N ASN A 322 26.37 5.06 8.21
CA ASN A 322 25.35 4.46 9.07
C ASN A 322 24.33 3.67 8.23
N LYS A 323 23.83 2.54 8.75
CA LYS A 323 22.80 1.69 8.15
C LYS A 323 21.80 1.32 9.24
N TRP A 324 20.52 1.66 9.06
CA TRP A 324 19.48 1.45 10.08
C TRP A 324 18.41 0.46 9.63
N SER A 325 17.91 -0.37 10.57
CA SER A 325 16.85 -1.39 10.37
C SER A 325 15.98 -1.50 11.63
N THR A 326 14.66 -1.65 11.48
CA THR A 326 13.65 -1.49 12.58
C THR A 326 13.17 -2.77 13.27
N GLY A 327 13.86 -3.91 13.13
CA GLY A 327 13.42 -5.17 13.73
C GLY A 327 13.47 -5.22 15.28
N ILE A 328 12.46 -4.68 15.97
CA ILE A 328 12.03 -4.79 17.40
C ILE A 328 13.09 -5.31 18.43
N LYS A 329 13.67 -4.43 19.30
CA LYS A 329 14.48 -4.76 20.53
C LYS A 329 14.41 -3.65 21.66
N PRO A 330 14.90 -3.80 22.93
CA PRO A 330 14.72 -2.82 24.05
C PRO A 330 15.75 -1.65 24.19
N VAL A 331 15.42 -0.44 24.72
CA VAL A 331 16.24 0.83 24.66
C VAL A 331 17.12 1.18 25.89
N TYR A 332 18.36 1.66 25.67
CA TYR A 332 19.34 2.21 26.64
C TYR A 332 19.80 3.65 26.36
N ARG A 333 20.56 4.29 27.28
CA ARG A 333 21.02 5.69 27.19
C ARG A 333 22.55 5.81 27.30
N TYR A 334 23.16 6.50 26.35
CA TYR A 334 24.60 6.70 26.21
C TYR A 334 24.97 8.18 26.21
N ARG A 335 26.15 8.50 26.76
CA ARG A 335 26.68 9.86 26.86
C ARG A 335 28.04 9.92 26.18
N THR A 336 28.25 10.97 25.38
CA THR A 336 29.48 11.20 24.60
C THR A 336 29.99 12.64 24.78
N THR A 337 31.15 12.97 24.19
CA THR A 337 31.79 14.30 24.30
C THR A 337 31.02 15.43 23.64
N THR A 338 30.09 15.14 22.72
CA THR A 338 29.23 16.12 22.04
C THR A 338 27.77 16.04 22.48
N GLY A 339 27.40 15.12 23.37
CA GLY A 339 26.05 15.04 23.94
C GLY A 339 25.58 13.65 24.35
N VAL A 340 24.36 13.58 24.91
CA VAL A 340 23.71 12.34 25.38
C VAL A 340 22.64 11.91 24.39
N PHE A 341 22.58 10.61 24.08
CA PHE A 341 21.48 10.03 23.32
C PHE A 341 21.23 8.56 23.65
N THR A 342 20.00 8.11 23.39
CA THR A 342 19.47 6.78 23.71
C THR A 342 19.57 5.80 22.55
N ALA A 343 20.05 4.57 22.78
CA ALA A 343 20.13 3.47 21.81
C ALA A 343 19.84 2.08 22.42
N GLN A 344 19.42 1.12 21.59
CA GLN A 344 18.75 -0.15 21.94
C GLN A 344 19.68 -1.32 22.33
N LYS A 345 19.43 -2.01 23.46
CA LYS A 345 19.92 -3.34 23.84
C LYS A 345 19.54 -4.38 22.81
N ILE A 346 20.52 -5.17 22.39
CA ILE A 346 20.32 -6.39 21.63
C ILE A 346 20.60 -7.54 22.61
N THR A 347 19.59 -8.31 23.03
CA THR A 347 19.82 -9.63 23.66
C THR A 347 19.73 -10.71 22.59
N GLU A 348 20.59 -11.73 22.74
CA GLU A 348 20.70 -12.94 21.91
C GLU A 348 19.43 -13.78 21.94
#